data_AF-A0A934NE77-F1
#
_entry.id   AF-A0A934NE77-F1
#
_cell.length_a   1.000
_cell.length_b   1.000
_cell.length_c   1.000
_cell.angle_alpha   90.00
_cell.angle_beta   90.00
_cell.angle_gamma   90.00
#
_symmetry.space_group_name_H-M   'P 1'
#
loop_
_entity.id
_entity.type
_entity.pdbx_description
1 polymer ?
#
loop_
_entity_poly.entity_id
_entity_poly.type
_entity_poly.pdbx_seq_one_letter_code
_entity_poly.pdbx_strand_id
1 'polypeptide(L)'
;MNERQPPRSAPRDCPVCAARLALTRLSCPTCETEISGDFAACEFCSLGTEDREVLGVFLASRGNMKDLERHLGVSYPTARARFDGLLQRLGLAAPSQPALGLELLERLARGEIGVDEALGRLH
;
A
#
# COMPACT_ATOMS: atom_id res chain seq x y z
N MET A 1 21.40 -5.24 -27.58
CA MET A 1 22.18 -5.07 -26.34
C MET A 1 21.75 -3.76 -25.70
N ASN A 2 20.85 -3.81 -24.71
CA ASN A 2 20.72 -2.76 -23.71
C ASN A 2 20.05 -3.43 -22.50
N GLU A 3 20.87 -4.10 -21.69
CA GLU A 3 20.45 -4.65 -20.42
C GLU A 3 20.01 -3.46 -19.56
N ARG A 4 18.70 -3.23 -19.46
CA ARG A 4 18.12 -2.26 -18.53
C ARG A 4 18.46 -2.74 -17.12
N GLN A 5 19.61 -2.30 -16.61
CA GLN A 5 19.97 -2.53 -15.24
C GLN A 5 18.82 -1.98 -14.38
N PRO A 6 18.25 -2.78 -13.46
CA PRO A 6 17.11 -2.33 -12.68
C PRO A 6 17.47 -1.02 -11.97
N PRO A 7 16.57 -0.03 -11.93
CA PRO A 7 16.86 1.26 -11.34
C PRO A 7 17.31 1.05 -9.89
N ARG A 8 18.54 1.50 -9.57
CA ARG A 8 19.06 1.45 -8.20
C ARG A 8 18.15 2.34 -7.34
N SER A 9 17.44 1.72 -6.39
CA SER A 9 16.58 2.46 -5.47
C SER A 9 17.44 3.09 -4.38
N ALA A 10 17.20 4.37 -4.08
CA ALA A 10 17.81 5.01 -2.94
C ALA A 10 17.40 4.28 -1.64
N PRO A 11 18.33 4.04 -0.70
CA PRO A 11 17.99 3.49 0.60
C PRO A 11 17.03 4.45 1.31
N ARG A 12 16.02 3.87 1.97
CA ARG A 12 15.01 4.63 2.71
C ARG A 12 15.40 4.87 4.16
N ASP A 13 16.03 3.88 4.75
CA ASP A 13 16.34 3.82 6.16
C ASP A 13 17.85 3.78 6.36
N CYS A 14 18.33 4.44 7.41
CA CYS A 14 19.73 4.49 7.78
C CYS A 14 20.18 3.09 8.22
N PRO A 15 21.23 2.50 7.60
CA PRO A 15 21.69 1.16 7.95
C PRO A 15 22.31 1.07 9.35
N VAL A 16 22.53 2.21 10.03
CA VAL A 16 23.12 2.27 11.37
C VAL A 16 22.04 2.34 12.46
N CYS A 17 21.00 3.15 12.28
CA CYS A 17 19.99 3.41 13.31
C CYS A 17 18.54 3.19 12.86
N ALA A 18 18.31 2.72 11.63
CA ALA A 18 17.00 2.52 11.01
C ALA A 18 16.10 3.77 10.91
N ALA A 19 16.62 4.97 11.22
CA ALA A 19 15.89 6.22 11.00
C ALA A 19 15.71 6.50 9.50
N ARG A 20 14.62 7.17 9.11
CA ARG A 20 14.42 7.57 7.71
C ARG A 20 15.50 8.53 7.24
N LEU A 21 16.06 8.27 6.06
CA LEU A 21 17.03 9.14 5.42
C LEU A 21 16.35 10.38 4.81
N ALA A 22 16.99 11.54 4.95
CA ALA A 22 16.57 12.79 4.33
C ALA A 22 17.07 12.88 2.89
N LEU A 23 16.24 13.39 1.98
CA LEU A 23 16.64 13.72 0.62
C LEU A 23 17.28 15.11 0.64
N THR A 24 18.60 15.18 0.50
CA THR A 24 19.35 16.44 0.69
C THR A 24 19.99 17.02 -0.57
N ARG A 25 20.07 16.22 -1.65
CA ARG A 25 20.71 16.62 -2.91
C ARG A 25 20.03 15.97 -4.11
N LEU A 26 19.87 16.75 -5.17
CA LEU A 26 19.42 16.33 -6.50
C LEU A 26 20.44 16.78 -7.55
N SER A 27 20.78 15.91 -8.48
CA SER A 27 21.73 16.22 -9.57
C SER A 27 21.06 16.01 -10.93
N CYS A 28 21.17 17.00 -11.81
CA CYS A 28 20.67 16.90 -13.18
C CYS A 28 21.72 16.20 -14.07
N PRO A 29 21.42 15.04 -14.68
CA PRO A 29 22.39 14.32 -15.52
C PRO A 29 22.63 15.00 -16.88
N THR A 30 21.82 16.01 -17.26
CA THR A 30 21.92 16.68 -18.56
C THR A 30 22.81 17.92 -18.53
N CYS A 31 22.72 18.72 -17.45
CA CYS A 31 23.46 19.98 -17.32
C CYS A 31 24.32 20.05 -16.05
N GLU A 32 24.45 18.93 -15.32
CA GLU A 32 25.29 18.79 -14.12
C GLU A 32 24.95 19.73 -12.97
N THR A 33 23.79 20.41 -13.03
CA THR A 33 23.32 21.26 -11.94
C THR A 33 23.02 20.42 -10.71
N GLU A 34 23.58 20.83 -9.57
CA GLU A 34 23.28 20.26 -8.26
C GLU A 34 22.43 21.23 -7.45
N ILE A 35 21.35 20.71 -6.85
CA ILE A 35 20.49 21.45 -5.94
C ILE A 35 20.56 20.75 -4.59
N SER A 36 20.93 21.49 -3.54
CA SER A 36 21.03 21.00 -2.16
C SER A 36 20.03 21.74 -1.26
N GLY A 37 19.47 21.04 -0.29
CA GLY A 37 18.47 21.57 0.64
C GLY A 37 17.67 20.44 1.30
N ASP A 38 16.73 20.76 2.17
CA ASP A 38 15.84 19.77 2.78
C ASP A 38 14.64 19.51 1.88
N PHE A 39 14.63 18.36 1.20
CA PHE A 39 13.55 17.99 0.29
C PHE A 39 12.62 16.94 0.90
N ALA A 40 11.32 17.08 0.63
CA ALA A 40 10.39 16.00 0.87
C ALA A 40 10.68 14.84 -0.11
N ALA A 41 10.78 13.63 0.42
CA ALA A 41 10.75 12.44 -0.43
C ALA A 41 9.38 12.29 -1.09
N CYS A 42 9.32 11.70 -2.27
CA CYS A 42 8.04 11.44 -2.92
C CYS A 42 7.20 10.43 -2.10
N GLU A 43 5.87 10.54 -2.15
CA GLU A 43 4.95 9.68 -1.39
C GLU A 43 5.15 8.17 -1.68
N PHE A 44 5.55 7.83 -2.91
CA PHE A 44 5.83 6.45 -3.35
C PHE A 44 7.26 6.00 -3.05
N CYS A 45 8.17 6.93 -2.79
CA CYS A 45 9.57 6.65 -2.50
C CYS A 45 9.70 5.87 -1.19
N SER A 46 8.68 5.98 -0.31
CA SER A 46 8.59 5.18 0.90
C SER A 46 8.12 3.73 0.70
N LEU A 47 7.69 3.32 -0.49
CA LEU A 47 7.20 1.96 -0.69
C LEU A 47 8.37 0.97 -0.77
N GLY A 48 8.24 -0.14 -0.04
CA GLY A 48 9.12 -1.31 -0.16
C GLY A 48 8.87 -2.08 -1.47
N THR A 49 9.68 -3.10 -1.73
CA THR A 49 9.57 -3.89 -2.98
C THR A 49 8.19 -4.53 -3.13
N GLU A 50 7.67 -5.18 -2.08
CA GLU A 50 6.36 -5.83 -2.10
C GLU A 50 5.23 -4.82 -2.36
N ASP A 51 5.30 -3.64 -1.75
CA ASP A 51 4.30 -2.59 -1.95
C ASP A 51 4.27 -2.05 -3.38
N ARG A 52 5.46 -1.89 -3.97
CA ARG A 52 5.59 -1.47 -5.37
C ARG A 52 5.05 -2.53 -6.32
N GLU A 53 5.23 -3.81 -6.00
CA GLU A 53 4.65 -4.91 -6.76
C GLU A 53 3.12 -4.88 -6.69
N VAL A 54 2.54 -4.81 -5.49
CA VAL A 54 1.08 -4.71 -5.30
C VAL A 54 0.52 -3.51 -6.06
N LEU A 55 1.13 -2.33 -5.90
CA LEU A 55 0.70 -1.11 -6.59
C LEU A 55 0.81 -1.26 -8.11
N GLY A 56 1.94 -1.76 -8.61
CA GLY A 56 2.19 -1.92 -10.03
C GLY A 56 1.21 -2.87 -10.70
N VAL A 57 0.95 -4.03 -10.08
CA VAL A 57 -0.03 -5.00 -10.56
C VAL A 57 -1.44 -4.40 -10.54
N PHE A 58 -1.83 -3.76 -9.44
CA PHE A 58 -3.16 -3.16 -9.34
C PHE A 58 -3.41 -2.10 -10.42
N LEU A 59 -2.41 -1.24 -10.69
CA LEU A 59 -2.48 -0.24 -11.75
C LEU A 59 -2.54 -0.89 -13.14
N ALA A 60 -1.71 -1.91 -13.41
CA ALA A 60 -1.74 -2.65 -14.68
C ALA A 60 -3.10 -3.34 -14.91
N SER A 61 -3.71 -3.80 -13.83
CA SER A 61 -5.07 -4.37 -13.79
C SER A 61 -6.19 -3.33 -13.83
N ARG A 62 -5.89 -2.03 -14.00
CA ARG A 62 -6.86 -0.93 -13.99
C ARG A 62 -7.75 -0.92 -12.74
N GLY A 63 -7.18 -1.31 -11.61
CA GLY A 63 -7.87 -1.41 -10.33
C GLY A 63 -8.71 -2.66 -10.11
N ASN A 64 -8.60 -3.68 -10.97
CA ASN A 64 -9.34 -4.93 -10.78
C ASN A 64 -8.70 -5.82 -9.71
N MET A 65 -9.42 -6.00 -8.62
CA MET A 65 -8.94 -6.77 -7.47
C MET A 65 -8.81 -8.27 -7.73
N LYS A 66 -9.67 -8.84 -8.59
CA LYS A 66 -9.56 -10.25 -9.00
C LYS A 66 -8.30 -10.48 -9.85
N ASP A 67 -7.88 -9.48 -10.59
CA ASP A 67 -6.67 -9.58 -11.41
C ASP A 67 -5.41 -9.45 -10.55
N LEU A 68 -5.46 -8.60 -9.51
CA LEU A 68 -4.42 -8.51 -8.49
C LEU A 68 -4.28 -9.84 -7.73
N GLU A 69 -5.39 -10.42 -7.28
CA GLU A 69 -5.42 -11.74 -6.63
C GLU A 69 -4.74 -12.81 -7.48
N ARG A 70 -5.13 -12.91 -8.76
CA ARG A 70 -4.57 -13.88 -9.71
C ARG A 70 -3.07 -13.69 -9.94
N HIS A 71 -2.61 -12.45 -10.04
CA HIS A 71 -1.19 -12.15 -10.23
C HIS A 71 -0.35 -12.44 -8.99
N LEU A 72 -0.87 -12.08 -7.80
CA LEU A 72 -0.16 -12.32 -6.55
C LEU A 72 -0.20 -13.81 -6.13
N GLY A 73 -1.08 -14.62 -6.73
CA GLY A 73 -1.21 -16.04 -6.41
C GLY A 73 -1.73 -16.31 -5.00
N VAL A 74 -2.49 -15.37 -4.44
CA VAL A 74 -3.06 -15.44 -3.08
C VAL A 74 -4.59 -15.48 -3.13
N SER A 75 -5.24 -15.75 -2.01
CA SER A 75 -6.71 -15.63 -1.93
C SER A 75 -7.16 -14.17 -1.97
N TYR A 76 -8.37 -13.91 -2.46
CA TYR A 76 -8.97 -12.57 -2.49
C TYR A 76 -8.84 -11.80 -1.16
N PRO A 77 -9.14 -12.39 0.02
CA PRO A 77 -8.97 -11.68 1.30
C PRO A 77 -7.52 -11.28 1.58
N THR A 78 -6.56 -12.10 1.16
CA THR A 78 -5.13 -11.81 1.33
C THR A 78 -4.69 -10.68 0.41
N ALA A 79 -5.11 -10.70 -0.86
CA ALA A 79 -4.86 -9.61 -1.80
C ALA A 79 -5.45 -8.29 -1.28
N ARG A 80 -6.67 -8.35 -0.72
CA ARG A 80 -7.35 -7.22 -0.08
C ARG A 80 -6.57 -6.66 1.10
N ALA A 81 -6.17 -7.50 2.04
CA ALA A 81 -5.38 -7.08 3.18
C ALA A 81 -4.04 -6.42 2.77
N ARG A 82 -3.35 -6.97 1.76
CA ARG A 82 -2.10 -6.37 1.24
C ARG A 82 -2.33 -5.00 0.61
N PHE A 83 -3.38 -4.87 -0.21
CA PHE A 83 -3.73 -3.59 -0.85
C PHE A 83 -4.17 -2.55 0.19
N ASP A 84 -5.00 -2.93 1.16
CA ASP A 84 -5.41 -2.03 2.24
C ASP A 84 -4.19 -1.58 3.08
N GLY A 85 -3.25 -2.49 3.36
CA GLY A 85 -1.98 -2.16 4.03
C GLY A 85 -1.07 -1.22 3.22
N LEU A 86 -1.11 -1.30 1.88
CA LEU A 86 -0.47 -0.33 0.98
C LEU A 86 -1.13 1.04 1.11
N LEU A 87 -2.47 1.12 1.06
CA LEU A 87 -3.20 2.38 1.20
C LEU A 87 -2.93 3.05 2.55
N GLN A 88 -2.85 2.29 3.64
CA GLN A 88 -2.48 2.80 4.96
C GLN A 88 -1.09 3.44 4.95
N ARG A 89 -0.10 2.78 4.34
CA ARG A 89 1.27 3.30 4.23
C ARG A 89 1.37 4.56 3.38
N LEU A 90 0.50 4.70 2.39
CA LEU A 90 0.38 5.91 1.56
C LEU A 90 -0.48 7.01 2.22
N GLY A 91 -1.10 6.75 3.37
CA GLY A 91 -2.05 7.69 3.98
C GLY A 91 -3.33 7.90 3.17
N LEU A 92 -3.64 6.96 2.26
CA LEU A 92 -4.81 7.00 1.36
C LEU A 92 -5.97 6.16 1.88
N ALA A 93 -5.78 5.42 2.96
CA ALA A 93 -6.86 4.66 3.55
C ALA A 93 -7.92 5.62 4.09
N ALA A 94 -9.17 5.42 3.66
CA ALA A 94 -10.31 6.00 4.38
C ALA A 94 -10.24 5.53 5.84
N PRO A 95 -10.66 6.34 6.83
CA PRO A 95 -10.85 5.85 8.18
C PRO A 95 -11.69 4.59 8.06
N SER A 96 -11.13 3.45 8.51
CA SER A 96 -11.82 2.18 8.44
C SER A 96 -13.16 2.40 9.11
N GLN A 97 -14.26 2.31 8.37
CA GLN A 97 -15.52 2.00 9.01
C GLN A 97 -15.23 0.71 9.79
N PRO A 98 -15.37 0.70 11.13
CA PRO A 98 -15.14 -0.51 11.90
C PRO A 98 -15.93 -1.60 11.20
N ALA A 99 -15.29 -2.75 10.97
CA ALA A 99 -15.85 -3.84 10.18
C ALA A 99 -17.24 -4.16 10.72
N LEU A 100 -18.25 -3.55 10.11
CA LEU A 100 -19.62 -3.55 10.63
C LEU A 100 -20.05 -5.01 10.81
N GLY A 101 -19.56 -5.88 9.93
CA GLY A 101 -19.72 -7.33 9.98
C GLY A 101 -19.15 -8.01 11.22
N LEU A 102 -17.98 -7.64 11.76
CA LEU A 102 -17.41 -8.36 12.91
C LEU A 102 -18.19 -8.05 14.19
N GLU A 103 -18.49 -6.77 14.43
CA GLU A 103 -19.30 -6.36 15.57
C GLU A 103 -20.74 -6.89 15.46
N LEU A 104 -21.31 -6.90 14.25
CA LEU A 104 -22.62 -7.49 13.99
C LEU A 104 -22.62 -9.00 14.23
N LEU A 105 -21.59 -9.73 13.80
CA LEU A 105 -21.43 -11.17 14.05
C LEU A 105 -21.24 -11.48 15.54
N GLU A 106 -20.50 -10.65 16.28
CA GLU A 106 -20.34 -10.78 17.73
C GLU A 106 -21.65 -10.53 18.49
N ARG A 107 -22.44 -9.55 18.05
CA ARG A 107 -23.77 -9.27 18.62
C ARG A 107 -24.76 -10.38 18.32
N LEU A 108 -24.70 -10.98 17.13
CA LEU A 108 -25.49 -12.15 16.76
C LEU A 108 -25.08 -13.38 17.58
N ALA A 109 -23.78 -13.60 17.78
CA ALA A 109 -23.26 -14.69 18.61
C ALA A 109 -23.65 -14.57 20.09
N ARG A 110 -23.77 -13.34 20.60
CA ARG A 110 -24.28 -13.04 21.95
C ARG A 110 -25.81 -13.05 22.05
N GLY A 111 -26.53 -13.19 20.93
CA GLY A 111 -28.00 -13.15 20.89
C GLY A 111 -28.59 -11.75 21.07
N GLU A 112 -27.78 -10.70 20.96
CA GLU A 112 -28.20 -9.30 21.11
C GLU A 112 -28.97 -8.78 19.88
N ILE A 113 -28.85 -9.47 18.75
CA ILE A 113 -29.62 -9.23 17.52
C ILE A 113 -30.06 -10.56 16.91
N GLY A 114 -31.22 -10.54 16.25
CA GLY A 114 -31.72 -11.68 15.48
C GLY A 114 -31.02 -11.83 14.12
N VAL A 115 -31.11 -13.03 13.53
CA VAL A 115 -30.55 -13.33 12.20
C VAL A 115 -31.14 -12.43 11.12
N ASP A 116 -32.45 -12.19 11.16
CA ASP A 116 -33.14 -11.31 10.20
C ASP A 116 -32.69 -9.85 10.34
N GLU A 117 -32.42 -9.40 11.56
CA GLU A 117 -31.92 -8.06 11.84
C GLU A 117 -30.47 -7.87 11.36
N ALA A 118 -29.64 -8.90 11.49
CA ALA A 118 -28.28 -8.88 10.94
C ALA A 118 -28.29 -8.84 9.40
N LEU A 119 -29.16 -9.63 8.75
CA LEU A 119 -29.31 -9.64 7.29
C LEU A 119 -29.81 -8.29 6.74
N GLY A 120 -30.67 -7.60 7.49
CA GLY A 120 -31.17 -6.26 7.11
C GLY A 120 -30.10 -5.16 7.12
N ARG A 121 -29.01 -5.32 7.89
CA ARG A 121 -27.95 -4.32 8.05
C ARG A 121 -26.73 -4.55 7.14
N LEU A 122 -26.72 -5.61 6.34
CA LEU A 122 -25.65 -5.98 5.39
C LEU A 122 -25.88 -5.46 3.96
N HIS A 123 -26.92 -4.66 3.72
CA HIS A 123 -27.26 -4.06 2.43
C HIS A 123 -26.85 -2.59 2.33
#